data_AF-A0A7S1W5L0-F1
#
_entry.id   AF-A0A7S1W5L0-F1
#
_cell.length_a   1.000
_cell.length_b   1.000
_cell.length_c   1.000
_cell.angle_alpha   90.00
_cell.angle_beta   90.00
_cell.angle_gamma   90.00
#
_symmetry.space_group_name_H-M   'P 1'
#
loop_
_entity.id
_entity.type
_entity.pdbx_description
1 polymer ?
#
loop_
_entity_poly.entity_id
_entity_poly.type
_entity_poly.pdbx_seq_one_letter_code
_entity_poly.pdbx_strand_id
1 'polypeptide(L)'
;ARMAAGLRESESVAAFRADVQYIVDALSRLHGDARHPHLLDLYHMLAQLALSDIDGQMRYLELEREVLRRYYPEEADRLDEEIMHLVQGRGPFNAAAKASAGGEAAEDLSAVDFGQWSAPTDLHGMD
;
A
#
# COMPACT_ATOMS: atom_id res chain seq x y z
N ALA A 1 28.67 12.89 8.05
CA ALA A 1 27.44 13.11 8.83
C ALA A 1 26.21 12.46 8.17
N ARG A 2 25.83 12.85 6.95
CA ARG A 2 24.62 12.34 6.24
C ARG A 2 24.61 10.81 5.98
N MET A 3 25.76 10.23 5.64
CA MET A 3 25.93 8.77 5.47
C MET A 3 25.66 7.97 6.75
N ALA A 4 26.06 8.51 7.91
CA ALA A 4 25.90 7.83 9.20
C ALA A 4 24.43 7.85 9.69
N ALA A 5 23.65 8.87 9.29
CA ALA A 5 22.21 8.91 9.55
C ALA A 5 21.46 7.86 8.71
N GLY A 6 21.75 7.78 7.41
CA GLY A 6 21.12 6.78 6.52
C GLY A 6 21.43 5.32 6.91
N LEU A 7 22.63 5.05 7.43
CA LEU A 7 22.99 3.72 7.95
C LEU A 7 22.17 3.35 9.20
N ARG A 8 22.00 4.28 10.15
CA ARG A 8 21.18 4.05 11.36
C ARG A 8 19.70 3.88 11.05
N GLU A 9 19.17 4.65 10.09
CA GLU A 9 17.80 4.47 9.60
C GLU A 9 17.62 3.10 8.93
N SER A 10 18.58 2.67 8.12
CA SER A 10 18.52 1.35 7.46
C SER A 10 18.59 0.17 8.44
N GLU A 11 19.41 0.28 9.50
CA GLU A 11 19.46 -0.70 10.58
C GLU A 11 18.14 -0.74 11.37
N SER A 12 17.53 0.43 11.59
CA SER A 12 16.22 0.54 12.24
C SER A 12 15.11 -0.12 11.43
N VAL A 13 15.12 0.03 10.10
CA VAL A 13 14.14 -0.61 9.21
C VAL A 13 14.32 -2.12 9.17
N ALA A 14 15.57 -2.61 9.15
CA ALA A 14 15.85 -4.04 9.19
C ALA A 14 15.39 -4.68 10.51
N ALA A 15 15.64 -4.02 11.65
CA ALA A 15 15.15 -4.46 12.95
C ALA A 15 13.61 -4.48 13.00
N PHE A 16 12.98 -3.41 12.52
CA PHE A 16 11.51 -3.33 12.45
C PHE A 16 10.91 -4.44 11.58
N ARG A 17 11.48 -4.72 10.41
CA ARG A 17 11.05 -5.85 9.57
C ARG A 17 11.14 -7.19 10.32
N ALA A 18 12.21 -7.41 11.08
CA ALA A 18 12.38 -8.62 11.88
C ALA A 18 11.32 -8.73 12.98
N ASP A 19 11.00 -7.63 13.66
CA ASP A 19 9.95 -7.60 14.69
C ASP A 19 8.56 -7.89 14.08
N VAL A 20 8.24 -7.32 12.93
CA VAL A 20 6.99 -7.61 12.22
C VAL A 20 6.91 -9.08 11.80
N GLN A 21 8.01 -9.66 11.28
CA GLN A 21 8.07 -11.09 10.95
C GLN A 21 7.86 -11.97 12.19
N TYR A 22 8.43 -11.59 13.33
CA TYR A 22 8.23 -12.31 14.59
C TYR A 22 6.75 -12.31 15.01
N ILE A 23 6.06 -11.18 14.86
CA ILE A 23 4.62 -11.07 15.15
C ILE A 23 3.81 -11.97 14.20
N VAL A 24 4.12 -11.95 12.90
CA VAL A 24 3.47 -12.84 11.91
C VAL A 24 3.64 -14.30 12.28
N ASP A 25 4.85 -14.72 12.64
CA ASP A 25 5.14 -16.10 13.04
C ASP A 25 4.37 -16.50 14.30
N ALA A 26 4.32 -15.60 15.30
CA ALA A 26 3.60 -15.83 16.55
C ALA A 26 2.09 -15.99 16.32
N LEU A 27 1.49 -15.09 15.54
CA LEU A 27 0.06 -15.13 15.21
C LEU A 27 -0.30 -16.32 14.33
N SER A 28 0.54 -16.66 13.34
CA SER A 28 0.35 -17.84 12.49
C SER A 28 0.34 -19.12 13.31
N ARG A 29 1.22 -19.24 14.32
CA ARG A 29 1.25 -20.37 15.25
C ARG A 29 0.03 -20.38 16.19
N LEU A 30 -0.38 -19.21 16.69
CA LEU A 30 -1.54 -19.07 17.57
C LEU A 30 -2.83 -19.53 16.88
N HIS A 31 -3.02 -19.15 15.63
CA HIS A 31 -4.22 -19.48 14.85
C HIS A 31 -4.11 -20.81 14.08
N GLY A 32 -2.91 -21.39 13.98
CA GLY A 32 -2.65 -22.61 13.21
C GLY A 32 -2.82 -22.43 11.70
N ASP A 33 -2.92 -21.19 11.21
CA ASP A 33 -3.13 -20.85 9.81
C ASP A 33 -2.36 -19.57 9.48
N ALA A 34 -1.41 -19.67 8.55
CA ALA A 34 -0.67 -18.52 8.03
C ALA A 34 -1.53 -17.61 7.15
N ARG A 35 -2.81 -17.95 6.90
CA ARG A 35 -3.73 -17.12 6.12
C ARG A 35 -4.82 -16.51 6.99
N HIS A 36 -4.56 -16.32 8.28
CA HIS A 36 -5.53 -15.70 9.17
C HIS A 36 -5.76 -14.22 8.80
N PRO A 37 -7.00 -13.69 8.84
CA PRO A 37 -7.30 -12.32 8.40
C PRO A 37 -6.55 -11.23 9.18
N HIS A 38 -6.19 -11.47 10.44
CA HIS A 38 -5.36 -10.53 11.23
C HIS A 38 -3.93 -10.37 10.72
N LEU A 39 -3.48 -11.24 9.80
CA LEU A 39 -2.15 -11.14 9.21
C LEU A 39 -2.12 -10.24 7.96
N LEU A 40 -3.28 -9.80 7.46
CA LEU A 40 -3.40 -9.06 6.20
C LEU A 40 -2.51 -7.81 6.20
N ASP A 41 -2.71 -6.91 7.17
CA ASP A 41 -1.96 -5.66 7.27
C ASP A 41 -0.46 -5.91 7.51
N LEU A 42 -0.13 -7.01 8.21
CA LEU A 42 1.26 -7.39 8.46
C LEU A 42 1.96 -7.87 7.19
N TYR A 43 1.27 -8.62 6.32
CA TYR A 43 1.81 -9.01 5.03
C TYR A 43 1.99 -7.81 4.11
N HIS A 44 1.01 -6.91 4.06
CA HIS A 44 1.15 -5.67 3.32
C HIS A 44 2.36 -4.85 3.79
N MET A 45 2.53 -4.71 5.12
CA MET A 45 3.67 -4.02 5.71
C MET A 45 5.00 -4.69 5.37
N LEU A 46 5.08 -6.02 5.45
CA LEU A 46 6.29 -6.75 5.06
C LEU A 46 6.63 -6.61 3.58
N ALA A 47 5.62 -6.54 2.70
CA ALA A 47 5.83 -6.24 1.28
C ALA A 47 6.40 -4.83 1.06
N GLN A 48 5.92 -3.83 1.81
CA GLN A 48 6.47 -2.47 1.78
C GLN A 48 7.90 -2.39 2.34
N LEU A 49 8.26 -3.24 3.30
CA LEU A 49 9.60 -3.28 3.88
C LEU A 49 10.62 -4.07 3.04
N ALA A 50 10.16 -4.85 2.06
CA ALA A 50 10.98 -5.68 1.18
C ALA A 50 11.43 -4.97 -0.12
N LEU A 51 11.64 -3.64 -0.09
CA LEU A 51 11.92 -2.81 -1.29
C LEU A 51 13.12 -3.26 -2.13
N SER A 52 14.14 -3.87 -1.52
CA SER A 52 15.34 -4.37 -2.20
C SER A 52 15.28 -5.86 -2.53
N ASP A 53 14.19 -6.54 -2.19
CA ASP A 53 13.99 -7.98 -2.26
C ASP A 53 12.66 -8.26 -2.98
N ILE A 54 12.69 -8.24 -4.32
CA ILE A 54 11.49 -8.40 -5.16
C ILE A 54 10.81 -9.75 -4.88
N ASP A 55 11.59 -10.83 -4.73
CA ASP A 55 11.05 -12.16 -4.45
C ASP A 55 10.37 -12.21 -3.08
N GLY A 56 10.96 -11.56 -2.07
CA GLY A 56 10.35 -11.39 -0.75
C GLY A 56 9.08 -10.56 -0.81
N GLN A 57 9.09 -9.43 -1.52
CA GLN A 57 7.93 -8.57 -1.71
C GLN A 57 6.78 -9.33 -2.38
N MET A 58 7.05 -10.03 -3.48
CA MET A 58 6.04 -10.83 -4.19
C MET A 58 5.41 -11.89 -3.29
N ARG A 59 6.22 -12.60 -2.49
CA ARG A 59 5.73 -13.61 -1.56
C ARG A 59 4.75 -13.04 -0.54
N TYR A 60 5.01 -11.86 0.01
CA TYR A 60 4.11 -11.23 0.96
C TYR A 60 2.82 -10.74 0.31
N LEU A 61 2.90 -10.20 -0.92
CA LEU A 61 1.72 -9.83 -1.71
C LEU A 61 0.86 -11.04 -2.08
N GLU A 62 1.47 -12.19 -2.36
CA GLU A 62 0.74 -13.45 -2.60
C GLU A 62 -0.03 -13.89 -1.35
N LEU A 63 0.61 -13.84 -0.18
CA LEU A 63 -0.06 -14.15 1.10
C LEU A 63 -1.21 -13.18 1.40
N GLU A 64 -0.99 -11.88 1.19
CA GLU A 64 -2.03 -10.86 1.31
C GLU A 64 -3.23 -11.17 0.39
N ARG A 65 -2.97 -11.48 -0.88
CA ARG A 65 -4.00 -11.84 -1.85
C ARG A 65 -4.74 -13.12 -1.49
N GLU A 66 -4.05 -14.13 -0.96
CA GLU A 66 -4.67 -15.37 -0.50
C GLU A 66 -5.63 -15.12 0.67
N VAL A 67 -5.24 -14.26 1.62
CA VAL A 67 -6.10 -13.84 2.73
C VAL A 67 -7.32 -13.08 2.20
N LEU A 68 -7.13 -12.10 1.31
CA LEU A 68 -8.23 -11.35 0.69
C LEU A 68 -9.20 -12.27 -0.02
N ARG A 69 -8.73 -13.18 -0.88
CA ARG A 69 -9.61 -14.10 -1.62
C ARG A 69 -10.41 -15.02 -0.72
N ARG A 70 -9.87 -15.40 0.44
CA ARG A 70 -10.53 -16.32 1.35
C ARG A 70 -11.58 -15.64 2.22
N TYR A 71 -11.30 -14.43 2.72
CA TYR A 71 -12.15 -13.76 3.70
C TYR A 71 -12.92 -12.56 3.14
N TYR A 72 -12.43 -11.96 2.05
CA TYR A 72 -12.94 -10.75 1.41
C TYR A 72 -12.96 -10.87 -0.13
N PRO A 73 -13.62 -11.89 -0.71
CA PRO A 73 -13.53 -12.18 -2.14
C PRO A 73 -13.99 -11.02 -3.03
N GLU A 74 -15.04 -10.30 -2.64
CA GLU A 74 -15.54 -9.12 -3.37
C GLU A 74 -14.54 -7.96 -3.37
N GLU A 75 -13.78 -7.80 -2.28
CA GLU A 75 -12.70 -6.81 -2.20
C GLU A 75 -11.53 -7.22 -3.10
N ALA A 76 -11.17 -8.50 -3.08
CA ALA A 76 -10.10 -9.04 -3.92
C ALA A 76 -10.39 -8.82 -5.42
N ASP A 77 -11.62 -9.09 -5.86
CA ASP A 77 -12.02 -8.90 -7.24
C ASP A 77 -11.99 -7.41 -7.64
N ARG A 78 -12.47 -6.52 -6.75
CA ARG A 78 -12.44 -5.07 -6.99
C ARG A 78 -11.01 -4.54 -7.11
N LEU A 79 -10.11 -4.99 -6.24
CA LEU A 79 -8.70 -4.59 -6.27
C LEU A 79 -8.00 -5.13 -7.53
N ASP A 80 -8.24 -6.40 -7.91
CA ASP A 80 -7.72 -6.98 -9.15
C ASP A 80 -8.23 -6.16 -10.38
N GLU A 81 -9.51 -5.73 -10.39
CA GLU A 81 -10.05 -4.82 -11.42
C GLU A 81 -9.33 -3.46 -11.43
N GLU A 82 -9.17 -2.82 -10.27
CA GLU A 82 -8.51 -1.52 -10.15
C GLU A 82 -7.05 -1.55 -10.64
N ILE A 83 -6.31 -2.59 -10.24
CA ILE A 83 -4.94 -2.82 -10.71
C ILE A 83 -4.90 -2.99 -12.22
N MET A 84 -5.80 -3.78 -12.79
CA MET A 84 -5.89 -3.97 -14.24
C MET A 84 -6.21 -2.66 -14.97
N HIS A 85 -7.07 -1.81 -14.41
CA HIS A 85 -7.33 -0.47 -14.94
C HIS A 85 -6.05 0.37 -14.98
N LEU A 86 -5.31 0.43 -13.87
CA LEU A 86 -4.05 1.17 -13.76
C LEU A 86 -3.01 0.68 -14.77
N VAL A 87 -2.84 -0.65 -14.91
CA VAL A 87 -1.90 -1.26 -15.86
C VAL A 87 -2.27 -0.96 -17.31
N GLN A 88 -3.57 -0.86 -17.62
CA GLN A 88 -4.07 -0.50 -18.95
C GLN A 88 -3.98 1.01 -19.25
N GLY A 89 -3.36 1.81 -18.36
CA GLY A 89 -3.22 3.25 -18.54
C GLY A 89 -4.53 4.03 -18.35
N ARG A 90 -5.56 3.40 -17.80
CA ARG A 90 -6.77 4.08 -17.33
C ARG A 90 -6.51 4.37 -15.85
N GLY A 91 -6.47 5.65 -15.48
CA GLY A 91 -6.16 6.08 -14.11
C GLY A 91 -7.07 5.43 -13.03
N PRO A 92 -6.85 5.76 -11.75
CA PRO A 92 -7.54 5.11 -10.64
C PRO A 92 -9.05 5.04 -10.84
N PHE A 93 -9.63 3.88 -10.55
CA PHE A 93 -11.03 3.60 -10.82
C PHE A 93 -11.92 4.43 -9.89
N ASN A 94 -12.40 5.58 -10.37
CA ASN A 94 -13.41 6.32 -9.63
C ASN A 94 -14.72 5.53 -9.63
N ALA A 95 -15.01 4.81 -8.54
CA ALA A 95 -16.31 4.15 -8.34
C ALA A 95 -17.49 5.14 -8.44
N ALA A 96 -17.25 6.42 -8.09
CA ALA A 96 -18.19 7.52 -8.31
C ALA A 96 -18.49 7.77 -9.81
N ALA A 97 -17.51 7.54 -10.70
CA ALA A 97 -17.68 7.68 -12.15
C ALA A 97 -18.51 6.52 -12.75
N LYS A 98 -18.50 5.33 -12.13
CA LYS A 98 -19.37 4.21 -12.55
C LYS A 98 -20.85 4.49 -12.21
N ALA A 99 -21.11 5.21 -11.11
CA ALA A 99 -22.46 5.68 -10.77
C ALA A 99 -22.96 6.81 -11.70
N SER A 100 -22.04 7.58 -12.30
CA SER A 100 -22.36 8.62 -13.29
C SER A 100 -22.25 8.14 -14.75
N ALA A 101 -21.76 6.94 -15.02
CA ALA A 101 -21.66 6.37 -16.37
C ALA A 101 -23.00 5.89 -16.96
N GLY A 102 -24.11 6.36 -16.39
CA GLY A 102 -25.44 6.35 -17.00
C GLY A 102 -25.86 7.77 -17.39
N GLY A 103 -25.19 8.38 -18.36
CA GLY A 103 -25.67 9.60 -19.02
C GLY A 103 -24.67 10.75 -19.13
N GLU A 104 -24.19 10.94 -20.37
CA GLU A 104 -23.81 12.18 -21.07
C GLU A 104 -22.77 13.19 -20.51
N ALA A 105 -22.01 13.71 -21.48
CA ALA A 105 -21.10 14.87 -21.50
C ALA A 105 -19.71 14.70 -20.88
N ALA A 106 -18.71 14.55 -21.76
CA ALA A 106 -17.32 14.85 -21.48
C ALA A 106 -17.19 16.37 -21.25
N GLU A 107 -17.06 16.79 -20.00
CA GLU A 107 -16.62 18.15 -19.68
C GLU A 107 -15.09 18.24 -19.69
N ASP A 108 -14.62 19.23 -20.43
CA ASP A 108 -13.24 19.65 -20.61
C ASP A 108 -12.59 19.99 -19.26
N LEU A 109 -11.67 19.13 -18.81
CA LEU A 109 -10.94 19.28 -17.54
C LEU A 109 -9.76 20.26 -17.61
N SER A 110 -9.62 21.05 -18.70
CA SER A 110 -8.57 22.07 -18.80
C SER A 110 -8.77 23.28 -17.87
N ALA A 111 -9.92 23.40 -17.20
CA ALA A 111 -10.27 24.51 -16.31
C ALA A 111 -10.01 24.24 -14.81
N VAL A 112 -9.40 23.11 -14.44
CA VAL A 112 -9.06 22.87 -13.02
C VAL A 112 -7.84 23.73 -12.65
N ASP A 113 -8.11 24.91 -12.09
CA ASP A 113 -7.11 25.75 -11.42
C ASP A 113 -6.61 25.01 -10.18
N PHE A 114 -5.50 24.30 -10.32
CA PHE A 114 -4.74 23.78 -9.19
C PHE A 114 -4.09 24.97 -8.48
N GLY A 115 -4.90 25.61 -7.63
CA GLY A 115 -4.50 26.72 -6.79
C GLY A 115 -3.10 26.49 -6.20
N GLN A 116 -2.23 27.45 -6.47
CA GLN A 116 -0.81 27.49 -6.16
C GLN A 116 -0.52 26.96 -4.75
N TRP A 117 -0.05 25.72 -4.66
CA TRP A 117 0.48 25.15 -3.43
C TRP A 117 1.67 26.00 -2.99
N SER A 118 1.46 26.83 -1.98
CA SER A 118 2.53 27.54 -1.29
C SER A 118 3.01 26.63 -0.17
N ALA A 119 4.19 26.02 -0.33
CA ALA A 119 4.79 25.21 0.72
C ALA A 119 5.01 26.10 1.96
N PRO A 120 4.66 25.65 3.18
CA PRO A 120 5.00 26.40 4.38
C PRO A 120 6.51 26.30 4.62
N THR A 121 7.25 27.32 4.18
CA THR A 121 8.53 27.71 4.77
C THR A 121 8.21 28.40 6.08
N ASP A 122 8.37 27.69 7.20
CA ASP A 122 8.92 28.22 8.45
C ASP A 122 8.80 27.17 9.57
N LEU A 123 9.94 26.60 9.95
CA LEU A 123 10.20 26.07 11.29
C LEU A 123 11.71 26.19 11.54
N HIS A 124 12.17 27.44 11.53
CA HIS A 124 13.37 27.87 12.25
C HIS A 124 12.91 28.83 13.35
N GLY A 125 13.09 28.41 14.60
CA GLY A 125 12.87 29.26 15.76
C GLY A 125 11.98 28.65 16.83
N MET A 126 12.51 27.68 17.57
CA MET A 126 12.22 27.54 19.00
C MET A 126 13.52 27.11 19.70
N ASP A 127 14.17 28.12 20.27
CA ASP A 127 15.21 28.20 21.32
C ASP A 127 16.06 26.96 21.65
#